data_AF-A0A951R5Q3-F1
#
_entry.id   AF-A0A951R5Q3-F1
#
_cell.length_a   1.000
_cell.length_b   1.000
_cell.length_c   1.000
_cell.angle_alpha   90.00
_cell.angle_beta   90.00
_cell.angle_gamma   90.00
#
_symmetry.space_group_name_H-M   'P 1'
#
loop_
_entity.id
_entity.type
_entity.pdbx_description
1 polymer ?
#
loop_
_entity_poly.entity_id
_entity_poly.type
_entity_poly.pdbx_seq_one_letter_code
_entity_poly.pdbx_strand_id
1 'polypeptide(L)'
;MINIIYIYPNIKFINKEINICRIIDNKIKETLIIFGKKDNNNLNIYITNTMTGDNILIKQENDIDKVKNFIVSRENEIKSLESLEKIEKYILNEISE
;
A
#
# COMPACT_ATOMS: atom_id res chain seq x y z
N MET A 1 11.21 -9.42 9.99
CA MET A 1 11.71 -8.05 9.84
C MET A 1 10.86 -7.45 8.75
N ILE A 2 10.21 -6.33 9.05
CA ILE A 2 9.38 -5.63 8.08
C ILE A 2 10.27 -4.83 7.13
N ASN A 3 10.06 -5.00 5.84
CA ASN A 3 10.74 -4.22 4.81
C ASN A 3 9.71 -3.54 3.90
N ILE A 4 10.04 -2.37 3.37
CA ILE A 4 9.18 -1.65 2.43
C ILE A 4 9.94 -1.52 1.11
N ILE A 5 9.31 -1.96 0.01
CA ILE A 5 9.83 -1.83 -1.34
C ILE A 5 8.94 -0.85 -2.10
N TYR A 6 9.50 0.28 -2.50
CA TYR A 6 8.83 1.26 -3.34
C TYR A 6 8.97 0.87 -4.81
N ILE A 7 7.84 0.78 -5.50
CA ILE A 7 7.75 0.36 -6.90
C ILE A 7 7.52 1.58 -7.79
N TYR A 8 6.62 2.47 -7.39
CA TYR A 8 6.43 3.77 -8.00
C TYR A 8 7.55 4.75 -7.54
N PRO A 9 8.14 5.58 -8.42
CA PRO A 9 7.72 5.90 -9.79
C PRO A 9 8.36 5.06 -10.91
N ASN A 10 9.09 3.99 -10.56
CA ASN A 10 9.85 3.22 -11.55
C ASN A 10 8.96 2.39 -12.49
N ILE A 11 7.68 2.23 -12.17
CA ILE A 11 6.69 1.51 -12.97
C ILE A 11 5.55 2.45 -13.37
N LYS A 12 4.98 2.23 -14.56
CA LYS A 12 3.79 2.93 -15.08
C LYS A 12 2.54 2.09 -14.90
N PHE A 13 1.36 2.69 -15.15
CA PHE A 13 0.11 1.94 -15.19
C PHE A 13 0.16 0.79 -16.20
N ILE A 14 -0.30 -0.39 -15.78
CA ILE A 14 -0.49 -1.58 -16.61
C ILE A 14 -1.93 -2.05 -16.37
N ASN A 15 -2.73 -2.19 -17.42
CA ASN A 15 -4.14 -2.60 -17.32
C ASN A 15 -4.95 -1.78 -16.30
N LYS A 16 -4.78 -0.44 -16.33
CA LYS A 16 -5.39 0.52 -15.39
C LYS A 16 -4.92 0.41 -13.93
N GLU A 17 -3.96 -0.46 -13.61
CA GLU A 17 -3.43 -0.63 -12.26
C GLU A 17 -1.97 -0.18 -12.15
N ILE A 18 -1.56 0.27 -10.96
CA ILE A 18 -0.17 0.66 -10.67
C ILE A 18 0.20 0.24 -9.26
N ASN A 19 1.29 -0.52 -9.13
CA ASN A 19 1.84 -0.88 -7.82
C ASN A 19 2.62 0.31 -7.25
N ILE A 20 2.28 0.72 -6.02
CA ILE A 20 2.91 1.87 -5.36
C ILE A 20 4.07 1.37 -4.50
N CYS A 21 3.78 0.48 -3.55
CA CYS A 21 4.79 -0.16 -2.73
C CYS A 21 4.33 -1.53 -2.22
N ARG A 22 5.27 -2.26 -1.63
CA ARG A 22 5.04 -3.54 -0.95
C ARG A 22 5.65 -3.49 0.44
N ILE A 23 4.92 -3.98 1.42
CA ILE A 23 5.40 -4.13 2.80
C ILE A 23 5.52 -5.62 3.07
N ILE A 24 6.74 -6.11 3.27
CA ILE A 24 7.06 -7.52 3.32
C ILE A 24 7.44 -7.89 4.75
N ASP A 25 6.79 -8.91 5.30
CA ASP A 25 7.28 -9.56 6.50
C ASP A 25 8.14 -10.78 6.12
N ASN A 26 9.45 -10.61 6.21
CA ASN A 26 10.41 -11.67 5.88
C ASN A 26 10.30 -12.91 6.79
N LYS A 27 9.61 -12.84 7.94
CA LYS A 27 9.43 -14.00 8.83
C LYS A 27 8.40 -14.99 8.27
N ILE A 28 7.25 -14.47 7.84
CA ILE A 28 6.14 -15.29 7.33
C ILE A 28 6.10 -15.36 5.80
N LYS A 29 6.95 -14.57 5.12
CA LYS A 29 7.02 -14.45 3.65
C LYS A 29 5.72 -13.93 3.01
N GLU A 30 4.92 -13.22 3.79
CA GLU A 30 3.71 -12.54 3.34
C GLU A 30 3.96 -11.06 3.07
N THR A 31 3.05 -10.45 2.30
CA THR A 31 3.19 -9.08 1.81
C THR A 31 1.86 -8.34 1.88
N LEU A 32 1.92 -7.07 2.27
CA LEU A 32 0.88 -6.09 1.96
C LEU A 32 1.25 -5.36 0.67
N ILE A 33 0.36 -5.35 -0.30
CA ILE A 33 0.54 -4.66 -1.58
C ILE A 33 -0.34 -3.42 -1.56
N ILE A 34 0.26 -2.24 -1.77
CA ILE A 34 -0.49 -1.00 -1.94
C ILE A 34 -0.44 -0.65 -3.42
N PHE A 35 -1.61 -0.54 -4.04
CA PHE A 35 -1.72 -0.30 -5.48
C PHE A 35 -2.88 0.63 -5.79
N GLY A 36 -2.77 1.34 -6.91
CA GLY A 36 -3.83 2.18 -7.45
C GLY A 36 -4.51 1.49 -8.63
N LYS A 37 -5.82 1.66 -8.78
CA LYS A 37 -6.60 1.22 -9.93
C LYS A 37 -7.44 2.38 -10.45
N LYS A 38 -7.30 2.68 -11.74
CA LYS A 38 -8.15 3.66 -12.42
C LYS A 38 -9.50 3.06 -12.75
N ASP A 39 -10.55 3.72 -12.26
CA ASP A 39 -11.91 3.51 -12.69
C ASP A 39 -12.46 4.82 -13.25
N ASN A 40 -12.64 4.86 -14.57
CA ASN A 40 -12.94 6.07 -15.34
C ASN A 40 -11.94 7.22 -15.05
N ASN A 41 -12.42 8.31 -14.42
CA ASN A 41 -11.61 9.48 -14.06
C ASN A 41 -11.07 9.44 -12.63
N ASN A 42 -11.43 8.42 -11.85
CA ASN A 42 -11.02 8.30 -10.45
C ASN A 42 -9.89 7.28 -10.33
N LEU A 43 -8.93 7.58 -9.46
CA LEU A 43 -7.91 6.63 -9.05
C LEU A 43 -8.24 6.14 -7.64
N ASN A 44 -8.52 4.85 -7.54
CA ASN A 44 -8.86 4.18 -6.29
C ASN A 44 -7.60 3.49 -5.75
N ILE A 45 -7.28 3.71 -4.48
CA ILE A 45 -6.12 3.13 -3.81
C ILE A 45 -6.58 1.95 -2.98
N TYR A 46 -5.92 0.82 -3.16
CA TYR A 46 -6.24 -0.43 -2.50
C TYR A 46 -5.03 -0.96 -1.72
N ILE A 47 -5.33 -1.73 -0.68
CA ILE A 47 -4.39 -2.61 0.00
C ILE A 47 -4.82 -4.06 -0.21
N THR A 48 -3.86 -4.93 -0.51
CA THR A 48 -4.05 -6.37 -0.55
C THR A 48 -3.16 -7.04 0.47
N ASN A 49 -3.73 -7.88 1.31
CA ASN A 49 -2.96 -8.81 2.13
C ASN A 49 -2.81 -10.14 1.36
N THR A 50 -1.59 -10.54 1.02
CA THR A 50 -1.37 -11.77 0.24
C THR A 50 -1.79 -13.04 0.98
N MET A 51 -1.90 -12.98 2.30
CA MET A 51 -2.33 -14.11 3.12
C MET A 51 -3.84 -14.37 2.96
N THR A 52 -4.67 -13.33 2.85
CA THR A 52 -6.13 -13.48 2.71
C THR A 52 -6.60 -13.35 1.26
N GLY A 53 -5.85 -12.62 0.43
CA GLY A 53 -6.21 -12.30 -0.95
C GLY A 53 -7.24 -11.16 -1.06
N ASP A 54 -7.65 -10.56 0.05
CA ASP A 54 -8.67 -9.52 0.06
C ASP A 54 -8.10 -8.19 -0.44
N ASN A 55 -8.85 -7.53 -1.32
CA ASN A 55 -8.56 -6.18 -1.78
C ASN A 55 -9.45 -5.19 -1.04
N ILE A 56 -8.86 -4.39 -0.17
CA ILE A 56 -9.58 -3.38 0.61
C ILE A 56 -9.34 -2.02 -0.03
N LEU A 57 -10.43 -1.30 -0.36
CA LEU A 57 -10.35 0.09 -0.82
C LEU A 57 -9.95 0.97 0.38
N ILE A 58 -8.83 1.68 0.25
CA ILE A 58 -8.34 2.61 1.26
C ILE A 58 -8.95 4.00 1.05
N LYS A 59 -8.80 4.55 -0.17
CA LYS A 59 -9.29 5.90 -0.50
C LYS A 59 -9.39 6.10 -2.00
N GLN A 60 -10.16 7.10 -2.41
CA GLN A 60 -10.03 7.71 -3.73
C GLN A 60 -8.97 8.80 -3.65
N GLU A 61 -8.01 8.80 -4.57
CA GLU A 61 -6.92 9.76 -4.61
C GLU A 61 -6.52 10.01 -6.05
N ASN A 62 -6.46 11.28 -6.44
CA ASN A 62 -6.10 11.63 -7.82
C ASN A 62 -4.57 11.73 -8.00
N ASP A 63 -3.82 11.71 -6.90
CA ASP A 63 -2.38 11.88 -6.86
C ASP A 63 -1.67 10.72 -6.13
N ILE A 64 -1.03 9.85 -6.91
CA ILE A 64 -0.26 8.70 -6.42
C ILE A 64 0.90 9.16 -5.52
N ASP A 65 1.50 10.32 -5.81
CA ASP A 65 2.62 10.83 -5.03
C ASP A 65 2.21 11.08 -3.59
N LYS A 66 0.96 11.49 -3.32
CA LYS A 66 0.46 11.64 -1.94
C LYS A 66 0.47 10.32 -1.17
N VAL A 67 0.02 9.24 -1.79
CA VAL A 67 0.00 7.90 -1.16
C VAL A 67 1.42 7.43 -0.88
N LYS A 68 2.30 7.54 -1.88
CA LYS A 68 3.70 7.17 -1.74
C LYS A 68 4.38 8.00 -0.64
N ASN A 69 4.20 9.31 -0.64
CA ASN A 69 4.82 10.22 0.32
C ASN A 69 4.29 10.01 1.74
N PHE A 70 3.02 9.65 1.91
CA PHE A 70 2.47 9.22 3.20
C PHE A 70 3.21 7.98 3.75
N ILE A 71 3.40 6.95 2.92
CA ILE A 71 4.11 5.73 3.37
C ILE A 71 5.58 6.02 3.66
N VAL A 72 6.23 6.89 2.87
CA VAL A 72 7.62 7.33 3.12
C VAL A 72 7.74 8.09 4.44
N SER A 73 6.85 9.04 4.72
CA SER A 73 6.93 9.86 5.94
C SER A 73 6.69 9.06 7.22
N ARG A 74 5.93 7.96 7.15
CA ARG A 74 5.65 7.06 8.27
C ARG A 74 6.44 5.75 8.24
N GLU A 75 7.46 5.63 7.39
CA GLU A 75 8.19 4.36 7.17
C GLU A 75 8.73 3.75 8.46
N ASN A 76 9.32 4.57 9.35
CA ASN A 76 9.86 4.10 10.63
C ASN A 76 8.76 3.57 11.56
N GLU A 77 7.61 4.26 11.63
CA GLU A 77 6.46 3.84 12.41
C GLU A 77 5.90 2.51 11.87
N ILE A 78 5.70 2.42 10.55
CA ILE A 78 5.25 1.19 9.87
C ILE A 78 6.20 0.03 10.15
N LYS A 79 7.52 0.24 10.05
CA LYS A 79 8.52 -0.80 10.33
C LYS A 79 8.57 -1.22 11.80
N SER A 80 8.16 -0.35 12.72
CA SER A 80 8.08 -0.65 14.15
C SER A 80 6.86 -1.52 14.50
N LEU A 81 5.84 -1.54 13.65
CA LEU A 81 4.67 -2.42 13.81
C LEU A 81 5.08 -3.87 13.51
N GLU A 82 4.96 -4.73 14.51
CA GLU A 82 5.55 -6.08 14.50
C GLU A 82 4.81 -7.11 13.63
N SER A 83 3.67 -6.75 13.01
CA SER A 83 2.89 -7.65 12.15
C SER A 83 2.20 -6.92 11.01
N LEU A 84 1.98 -7.62 9.89
CA LEU A 84 1.23 -7.08 8.74
C LEU A 84 -0.19 -6.68 9.12
N GLU A 85 -0.87 -7.43 10.01
CA GLU A 85 -2.22 -7.06 10.47
C GLU A 85 -2.24 -5.68 11.17
N LYS A 86 -1.25 -5.40 12.02
CA LYS A 86 -1.13 -4.09 12.69
C LYS A 86 -0.85 -2.99 11.67
N ILE A 87 0.01 -3.26 10.70
CA ILE A 87 0.35 -2.32 9.62
C ILE A 87 -0.87 -2.01 8.76
N GLU A 88 -1.60 -3.03 8.33
CA GLU A 88 -2.81 -2.90 7.53
C GLU A 88 -3.84 -2.03 8.25
N LYS A 89 -4.12 -2.32 9.53
CA LYS A 89 -5.02 -1.50 10.36
C LYS A 89 -4.54 -0.05 10.50
N TYR A 90 -3.24 0.17 10.74
CA TYR A 90 -2.68 1.51 10.84
C TYR A 90 -2.86 2.30 9.55
N ILE A 91 -2.53 1.70 8.40
CA ILE A 91 -2.66 2.32 7.08
C ILE A 91 -4.14 2.63 6.79
N LEU A 92 -5.04 1.69 7.07
CA LEU A 92 -6.48 1.89 6.86
C LEU A 92 -7.01 3.05 7.72
N ASN A 93 -6.56 3.19 8.97
CA ASN A 93 -7.03 4.27 9.83
C ASN A 93 -6.48 5.65 9.40
N GLU A 94 -5.19 5.75 9.11
CA GLU A 94 -4.53 7.05 8.85
C GLU A 94 -4.74 7.57 7.42
N ILE A 95 -5.04 6.68 6.46
CA ILE A 95 -5.26 7.07 5.05
C ILE A 95 -6.75 7.31 4.75
N SER A 96 -7.67 6.77 5.56
CA SER A 96 -9.12 6.95 5.34
C SER A 96 -9.67 8.29 5.84
N GLU A 97 -8.88 9.07 6.58
CA GLU A 97 -9.17 10.47 6.97
C GLU A 97 -8.76 11.47 5.88
#